data_AF-A0A101MRS3-F1
#
_entry.id   AF-A0A101MRS3-F1
#
_cell.length_a   1.000
_cell.length_b   1.000
_cell.length_c   1.000
_cell.angle_alpha   90.00
_cell.angle_beta   90.00
_cell.angle_gamma   90.00
#
_symmetry.space_group_name_H-M   'P 1'
#
loop_
_entity.id
_entity.type
_entity.pdbx_description
1 polymer ?
#
loop_
_entity_poly.entity_id
_entity_poly.type
_entity_poly.pdbx_seq_one_letter_code
_entity_poly.pdbx_strand_id
1 'polypeptide(L)'
;MNSANDSLPMVATLSDVIIQRLEHTVPMQQQVVSAEDRILLEEMQTSLISVILAIVQRFEAEIKPQADRIMSVLLQVLTTLGAKSSVPDVIFATVGAIASALEDDFIKYMESFSPFLYNALGNQEEPALCSMAIGLVSDIARALNEKVQPYCDTFMNLLLKTLQTSTNQLKPAILETFGDIAQAIGTNFDTYLAVVGQVLQQASSVTTSSDLPYDMVDYIVSLREGIMDAWGGILLSYKGTPSITQLQPFIESIFQLLHIISQESNRSEGLMRSAMGVIGDLADAFPNGELAAYFRNDWVTSLVRETRTTRQYSERTIETARWTREQVKRQINMGAGMA
;
A
#
# COMPACT_ATOMS: atom_id res chain seq x y z
N MET A 1 5.26 21.92 4.40
CA MET A 1 4.46 22.48 5.53
C MET A 1 4.61 24.00 5.76
N ASN A 2 5.29 24.80 4.92
CA ASN A 2 5.61 26.21 5.24
C ASN A 2 4.96 27.27 4.32
N SER A 3 3.69 27.13 3.96
CA SER A 3 2.98 28.19 3.22
C SER A 3 1.64 28.49 3.86
N ALA A 4 1.48 29.70 4.39
CA ALA A 4 0.23 30.21 4.96
C ALA A 4 -0.90 30.17 3.91
N ASN A 5 -2.14 29.96 4.36
CA ASN A 5 -3.33 29.85 3.50
C ASN A 5 -3.55 31.09 2.59
N ASP A 6 -2.92 32.23 2.92
CA ASP A 6 -2.91 33.45 2.09
C ASP A 6 -2.22 33.27 0.73
N SER A 7 -1.45 32.19 0.53
CA SER A 7 -0.78 31.88 -0.74
C SER A 7 -1.64 31.07 -1.71
N LEU A 8 -2.81 30.54 -1.29
CA LEU A 8 -3.64 29.66 -2.12
C LEU A 8 -4.07 30.27 -3.47
N PRO A 9 -4.52 31.54 -3.55
CA PRO A 9 -4.87 32.16 -4.84
C PRO A 9 -3.67 32.31 -5.78
N MET A 10 -2.49 32.59 -5.21
CA MET A 10 -1.24 32.70 -5.97
C MET A 10 -0.77 31.32 -6.46
N VAL A 11 -0.93 30.27 -5.66
CA VAL A 11 -0.61 28.90 -6.06
C VAL A 11 -1.59 28.38 -7.11
N ALA A 12 -2.87 28.74 -7.05
CA ALA A 12 -3.86 28.40 -8.10
C ALA A 12 -3.48 29.04 -9.45
N THR A 13 -3.09 30.32 -9.44
CA THR A 13 -2.60 31.03 -10.63
C THR A 13 -1.30 30.41 -11.16
N LEU A 14 -0.39 30.02 -10.27
CA LEU A 14 0.84 29.32 -10.64
C LEU A 14 0.54 27.95 -11.26
N SER A 15 -0.44 27.21 -10.72
CA SER A 15 -0.88 25.92 -11.23
C SER A 15 -1.27 26.01 -12.71
N ASP A 16 -2.09 27.00 -13.08
CA ASP A 16 -2.50 27.20 -14.47
C ASP A 16 -1.29 27.44 -15.40
N VAL A 17 -0.32 28.23 -14.95
CA VAL A 17 0.90 28.52 -15.72
C VAL A 17 1.77 27.27 -15.87
N ILE A 18 1.93 26.46 -14.82
CA ILE A 18 2.75 25.24 -14.87
C ILE A 18 2.08 24.18 -15.75
N ILE A 19 0.77 23.98 -15.63
CA ILE A 19 0.01 23.06 -16.49
C ILE A 19 0.13 23.50 -17.95
N GLN A 20 -0.03 24.80 -18.23
CA GLN A 20 0.13 25.33 -19.59
C GLN A 20 1.53 25.09 -20.15
N ARG A 21 2.57 25.27 -19.33
CA ARG A 21 3.95 24.96 -19.75
C ARG A 21 4.12 23.49 -20.07
N LEU A 22 3.56 22.60 -19.25
CA LEU A 22 3.61 21.15 -19.51
C LEU A 22 2.89 20.80 -20.82
N GLU A 23 1.71 21.37 -21.08
CA GLU A 23 0.97 21.20 -22.34
C GLU A 23 1.81 21.62 -23.56
N HIS A 24 2.57 22.71 -23.45
CA HIS A 24 3.47 23.16 -24.51
C HIS A 24 4.64 22.19 -24.78
N THR A 25 5.01 21.33 -23.83
CA THR A 25 6.07 20.31 -24.05
C THR A 25 5.61 19.16 -24.94
N VAL A 26 4.31 18.86 -24.97
CA VAL A 26 3.75 17.74 -25.74
C VAL A 26 4.03 17.85 -27.25
N PRO A 27 3.73 18.98 -27.93
CA PRO A 27 4.05 19.12 -29.35
C PRO A 27 5.56 19.19 -29.63
N MET A 28 6.39 19.58 -28.65
CA MET A 28 7.85 19.62 -28.81
C MET A 28 8.43 18.23 -29.05
N GLN A 29 7.76 17.17 -28.58
CA GLN A 29 8.19 15.79 -28.83
C GLN A 29 8.37 15.48 -30.33
N GLN A 30 7.52 16.06 -31.19
CA GLN A 30 7.60 15.85 -32.65
C GLN A 30 8.83 16.49 -33.27
N GLN A 31 9.46 17.43 -32.56
CA GLN A 31 10.63 18.18 -33.01
C GLN A 31 11.94 17.59 -32.45
N VAL A 32 11.85 16.63 -31.53
CA VAL A 32 13.02 15.95 -30.94
C VAL A 32 13.64 15.03 -31.99
N VAL A 33 14.82 15.42 -32.47
CA VAL A 33 15.60 14.65 -33.46
C VAL A 33 16.89 14.06 -32.88
N SER A 34 17.38 14.59 -31.74
CA SER A 34 18.57 14.09 -31.07
C SER A 34 18.25 13.45 -29.71
N ALA A 35 19.14 12.57 -29.23
CA ALA A 35 19.03 11.99 -27.90
C ALA A 35 19.21 13.03 -26.78
N GLU A 36 20.03 14.06 -27.02
CA GLU A 36 20.24 15.17 -26.07
C GLU A 36 18.98 16.02 -25.91
N ASP A 37 18.34 16.41 -27.02
CA ASP A 37 17.07 17.16 -27.00
C ASP A 37 15.97 16.37 -26.27
N ARG A 38 15.98 15.05 -26.44
CA ARG A 38 15.05 14.15 -25.75
C ARG A 38 15.25 14.18 -24.23
N ILE A 39 16.50 14.05 -23.79
CA ILE A 39 16.84 14.08 -22.35
C ILE A 39 16.43 15.42 -21.75
N LEU A 40 16.75 16.54 -22.41
CA LEU A 40 16.38 17.88 -21.94
C LEU A 40 14.85 18.07 -21.86
N LEU A 41 14.10 17.53 -22.82
CA LEU A 41 12.64 17.57 -22.79
C LEU A 41 12.08 16.74 -21.63
N GLU A 42 12.60 15.53 -21.42
CA GLU A 42 12.20 14.65 -20.32
C GLU A 42 12.54 15.26 -18.94
N GLU A 43 13.69 15.94 -18.79
CA GLU A 43 14.05 16.69 -17.58
C GLU A 43 13.10 17.87 -17.32
N MET A 44 12.74 18.61 -18.37
CA MET A 44 11.76 19.69 -18.27
C MET A 44 10.37 19.18 -17.87
N GLN A 45 9.91 18.09 -18.49
CA GLN A 45 8.64 17.45 -18.13
C GLN A 45 8.66 16.97 -16.67
N THR A 46 9.72 16.27 -16.26
CA THR A 46 9.89 15.79 -14.89
C THR A 46 9.82 16.93 -13.87
N SER A 47 10.49 18.05 -14.16
CA SER A 47 10.49 19.23 -13.30
C SER A 47 9.10 19.87 -13.19
N LEU A 48 8.40 20.04 -14.32
CA LEU A 48 7.05 20.61 -14.35
C LEU A 48 6.03 19.72 -13.62
N ILE A 49 6.09 18.40 -13.85
CA ILE A 49 5.20 17.43 -13.20
C ILE A 49 5.49 17.37 -11.69
N SER A 50 6.74 17.46 -11.27
CA SER A 50 7.10 17.54 -9.83
C SER A 50 6.48 18.75 -9.14
N VAL A 51 6.42 19.90 -9.83
CA VAL A 51 5.73 21.09 -9.31
C VAL A 51 4.22 20.86 -9.24
N ILE A 52 3.62 20.23 -10.24
CA ILE A 52 2.20 19.85 -10.24
C ILE A 52 1.89 18.89 -9.08
N LEU A 53 2.73 17.87 -8.84
CA LEU A 53 2.61 16.96 -7.70
C LEU A 53 2.58 17.73 -6.38
N ALA A 54 3.51 18.66 -6.18
CA ALA A 54 3.55 19.48 -4.97
C ALA A 54 2.30 20.37 -4.81
N ILE A 55 1.73 20.86 -5.92
CA ILE A 55 0.48 21.61 -5.92
C ILE A 55 -0.70 20.71 -5.55
N VAL A 56 -0.82 19.54 -6.17
CA VAL A 56 -1.88 18.54 -5.88
C VAL A 56 -1.85 18.15 -4.41
N GLN A 57 -0.68 17.81 -3.88
CA GLN A 57 -0.51 17.47 -2.46
C GLN A 57 -0.83 18.64 -1.53
N ARG A 58 -0.66 19.89 -1.97
CA ARG A 58 -0.97 21.08 -1.16
C ARG A 58 -2.46 21.42 -1.17
N PHE A 59 -3.13 21.20 -2.30
CA PHE A 59 -4.54 21.56 -2.52
C PHE A 59 -5.49 20.45 -2.08
N GLU A 60 -5.03 19.20 -2.08
CA GLU A 60 -5.85 18.04 -1.74
C GLU A 60 -7.15 18.08 -2.56
N ALA A 61 -8.33 17.97 -1.92
CA ALA A 61 -9.63 17.98 -2.61
C ALA A 61 -9.89 19.24 -3.48
N GLU A 62 -9.25 20.37 -3.18
CA GLU A 62 -9.40 21.62 -3.95
C GLU A 62 -8.77 21.57 -5.35
N ILE A 63 -8.02 20.50 -5.68
CA ILE A 63 -7.46 20.30 -7.02
C ILE A 63 -8.52 19.92 -8.07
N LYS A 64 -9.71 19.52 -7.63
CA LYS A 64 -10.79 18.98 -8.48
C LYS A 64 -11.09 19.80 -9.74
N PRO A 65 -11.15 21.14 -9.73
CA PRO A 65 -11.41 21.92 -10.95
C PRO A 65 -10.30 21.82 -12.01
N GLN A 66 -9.06 21.51 -11.61
CA GLN A 66 -7.91 21.39 -12.51
C GLN A 66 -7.57 19.94 -12.86
N ALA A 67 -8.13 18.96 -12.12
CA ALA A 67 -7.74 17.56 -12.25
C ALA A 67 -7.94 16.98 -13.66
N ASP A 68 -9.03 17.34 -14.35
CA ASP A 68 -9.28 16.86 -15.73
C ASP A 68 -8.18 17.33 -16.69
N ARG A 69 -7.75 18.58 -16.54
CA ARG A 69 -6.69 19.18 -17.36
C ARG A 69 -5.34 18.54 -17.05
N ILE A 70 -5.04 18.31 -15.78
CA ILE A 70 -3.81 17.65 -15.33
C ILE A 70 -3.77 16.20 -15.86
N MET A 71 -4.82 15.41 -15.63
CA MET A 71 -4.85 14.01 -16.10
C MET A 71 -4.74 13.93 -17.62
N SER A 72 -5.42 14.82 -18.36
CA SER A 72 -5.32 14.88 -19.82
C SER A 72 -3.87 15.08 -20.29
N VAL A 73 -3.14 16.06 -19.74
CA VAL A 73 -1.75 16.32 -20.15
C VAL A 73 -0.81 15.20 -19.70
N LEU A 74 -0.99 14.63 -18.50
CA LEU A 74 -0.17 13.50 -18.03
C LEU A 74 -0.31 12.27 -18.93
N LEU A 75 -1.54 11.93 -19.33
CA LEU A 75 -1.80 10.83 -20.25
C LEU A 75 -1.18 11.09 -21.63
N GLN A 76 -1.28 12.31 -22.14
CA GLN A 76 -0.62 12.69 -23.40
C GLN A 76 0.90 12.51 -23.32
N VAL A 77 1.53 12.97 -22.24
CA VAL A 77 2.96 12.77 -22.04
C VAL A 77 3.29 11.27 -22.06
N LEU A 78 2.58 10.44 -21.28
CA LEU A 78 2.79 8.98 -21.24
C LEU A 78 2.73 8.30 -22.62
N THR A 79 1.83 8.73 -23.52
CA THR A 79 1.72 8.15 -24.87
C THR A 79 2.96 8.38 -25.75
N THR A 80 3.81 9.34 -25.38
CA THR A 80 4.93 9.78 -26.22
C THR A 80 6.31 9.33 -25.72
N LEU A 81 6.37 8.73 -24.53
CA LEU A 81 7.61 8.31 -23.90
C LEU A 81 8.15 7.02 -24.52
N GLY A 82 9.47 6.92 -24.64
CA GLY A 82 10.13 5.67 -24.99
C GLY A 82 10.43 4.81 -23.77
N ALA A 83 10.79 3.54 -24.00
CA ALA A 83 10.93 2.50 -22.98
C ALA A 83 11.89 2.77 -21.80
N LYS A 84 12.81 3.76 -21.91
CA LYS A 84 13.82 4.07 -20.89
C LYS A 84 13.66 5.45 -20.24
N SER A 85 12.47 6.03 -20.31
CA SER A 85 12.20 7.33 -19.69
C SER A 85 11.94 7.19 -18.19
N SER A 86 12.43 8.14 -17.39
CA SER A 86 12.13 8.26 -15.95
C SER A 86 10.91 9.15 -15.67
N VAL A 87 10.36 9.82 -16.68
CA VAL A 87 9.15 10.64 -16.57
C VAL A 87 7.94 9.87 -16.01
N PRO A 88 7.72 8.56 -16.31
CA PRO A 88 6.59 7.81 -15.75
C PRO A 88 6.57 7.79 -14.22
N ASP A 89 7.72 7.79 -13.54
CA ASP A 89 7.80 7.71 -12.09
C ASP A 89 7.08 8.89 -11.42
N VAL A 90 7.37 10.11 -11.87
CA VAL A 90 6.75 11.32 -11.34
C VAL A 90 5.30 11.47 -11.78
N ILE A 91 4.96 10.98 -12.99
CA ILE A 91 3.56 10.93 -13.43
C ILE A 91 2.75 10.02 -12.50
N PHE A 92 3.25 8.83 -12.19
CA PHE A 92 2.55 7.86 -11.36
C PHE A 92 2.36 8.38 -9.94
N ALA A 93 3.39 9.01 -9.35
CA ALA A 93 3.27 9.69 -8.07
C ALA A 93 2.21 10.81 -8.10
N THR A 94 2.15 11.59 -9.19
CA THR A 94 1.13 12.64 -9.37
C THR A 94 -0.27 12.05 -9.50
N VAL A 95 -0.42 10.96 -10.25
CA VAL A 95 -1.70 10.26 -10.40
C VAL A 95 -2.18 9.68 -9.07
N GLY A 96 -1.29 9.10 -8.26
CA GLY A 96 -1.63 8.61 -6.91
C GLY A 96 -2.12 9.72 -5.98
N ALA A 97 -1.46 10.89 -6.02
CA ALA A 97 -1.90 12.07 -5.28
C ALA A 97 -3.27 12.59 -5.76
N ILE A 98 -3.53 12.58 -7.07
CA ILE A 98 -4.84 12.95 -7.64
C ILE A 98 -5.91 11.91 -7.24
N ALA A 99 -5.61 10.62 -7.31
CA ALA A 99 -6.52 9.57 -6.89
C ALA A 99 -6.93 9.76 -5.43
N SER A 100 -5.96 10.00 -4.55
CA SER A 100 -6.21 10.26 -3.13
C SER A 100 -7.03 11.53 -2.90
N ALA A 101 -6.79 12.59 -3.67
CA ALA A 101 -7.50 13.87 -3.55
C ALA A 101 -8.95 13.83 -4.07
N LEU A 102 -9.23 13.00 -5.08
CA LEU A 102 -10.54 12.89 -5.71
C LEU A 102 -11.38 11.72 -5.19
N GLU A 103 -10.74 10.75 -4.53
CA GLU A 103 -11.36 9.53 -4.05
C GLU A 103 -12.20 8.88 -5.18
N ASP A 104 -13.46 8.60 -4.89
CA ASP A 104 -14.51 8.08 -5.75
C ASP A 104 -14.64 8.75 -7.13
N ASP A 105 -14.28 10.03 -7.27
CA ASP A 105 -14.38 10.76 -8.55
C ASP A 105 -13.20 10.47 -9.49
N PHE A 106 -12.14 9.82 -9.02
CA PHE A 106 -11.00 9.40 -9.84
C PHE A 106 -11.38 8.32 -10.87
N ILE A 107 -12.49 7.58 -10.63
CA ILE A 107 -12.93 6.45 -11.46
C ILE A 107 -13.03 6.79 -12.95
N LYS A 108 -13.38 8.04 -13.29
CA LYS A 108 -13.52 8.50 -14.68
C LYS A 108 -12.22 8.46 -15.49
N TYR A 109 -11.06 8.39 -14.85
CA TYR A 109 -9.77 8.31 -15.54
C TYR A 109 -9.26 6.87 -15.69
N MET A 110 -9.83 5.91 -14.97
CA MET A 110 -9.31 4.54 -14.89
C MET A 110 -9.31 3.81 -16.23
N GLU A 111 -10.32 4.03 -17.08
CA GLU A 111 -10.38 3.41 -18.41
C GLU A 111 -9.16 3.81 -19.27
N SER A 112 -8.82 5.11 -19.27
CA SER A 112 -7.69 5.64 -20.03
C SER A 112 -6.34 5.39 -19.38
N PHE A 113 -6.28 5.36 -18.05
CA PHE A 113 -5.02 5.24 -17.30
C PHE A 113 -4.57 3.80 -17.08
N SER A 114 -5.51 2.87 -16.87
CA SER A 114 -5.20 1.47 -16.51
C SER A 114 -4.24 0.75 -17.47
N PRO A 115 -4.24 0.96 -18.81
CA PRO A 115 -3.27 0.30 -19.68
C PRO A 115 -1.81 0.66 -19.36
N PHE A 116 -1.54 1.91 -18.94
CA PHE A 116 -0.21 2.36 -18.55
C PHE A 116 0.21 1.71 -17.22
N LEU A 117 -0.72 1.66 -16.26
CA LEU A 117 -0.49 1.01 -14.97
C LEU A 117 -0.21 -0.48 -15.13
N TYR A 118 -0.99 -1.19 -15.96
CA TYR A 118 -0.77 -2.61 -16.23
C TYR A 118 0.58 -2.89 -16.89
N ASN A 119 0.99 -2.02 -17.82
CA ASN A 119 2.30 -2.14 -18.46
C ASN A 119 3.43 -1.99 -17.43
N ALA A 120 3.35 -0.98 -16.57
CA ALA A 120 4.34 -0.74 -15.53
C ALA A 120 4.43 -1.89 -14.49
N LEU A 121 3.29 -2.44 -14.05
CA LEU A 121 3.25 -3.60 -13.15
C LEU A 121 3.88 -4.86 -13.78
N GLY A 122 3.71 -5.02 -15.10
CA GLY A 122 4.27 -6.14 -15.86
C GLY A 122 5.73 -5.95 -16.27
N ASN A 123 6.28 -4.73 -16.16
CA ASN A 123 7.61 -4.41 -16.64
C ASN A 123 8.68 -4.66 -15.56
N GLN A 124 9.23 -5.87 -15.58
CA GLN A 124 10.25 -6.30 -14.62
C GLN A 124 11.67 -5.85 -14.99
N GLU A 125 11.87 -5.26 -16.18
CA GLU A 125 13.16 -4.69 -16.59
C GLU A 125 13.46 -3.38 -15.84
N GLU A 126 12.43 -2.71 -15.32
CA GLU A 126 12.53 -1.46 -14.56
C GLU A 126 11.92 -1.63 -13.15
N PRO A 127 12.65 -2.25 -12.19
CA PRO A 127 12.11 -2.54 -10.85
C PRO A 127 11.61 -1.32 -10.09
N ALA A 128 12.19 -0.14 -10.30
CA ALA A 128 11.76 1.10 -9.66
C ALA A 128 10.36 1.53 -10.12
N LEU A 129 10.11 1.51 -11.43
CA LEU A 129 8.79 1.81 -12.00
C LEU A 129 7.75 0.77 -11.58
N CYS A 130 8.14 -0.51 -11.54
CA CYS A 130 7.26 -1.58 -11.04
C CYS A 130 6.89 -1.36 -9.56
N SER A 131 7.85 -0.99 -8.71
CA SER A 131 7.60 -0.62 -7.31
C SER A 131 6.61 0.54 -7.18
N MET A 132 6.81 1.61 -7.98
CA MET A 132 5.90 2.75 -8.03
C MET A 132 4.49 2.35 -8.47
N ALA A 133 4.40 1.47 -9.47
CA ALA A 133 3.13 0.95 -9.95
C ALA A 133 2.38 0.13 -8.89
N ILE A 134 3.09 -0.68 -8.10
CA ILE A 134 2.51 -1.44 -6.98
C ILE A 134 1.92 -0.47 -5.94
N GLY A 135 2.69 0.55 -5.54
CA GLY A 135 2.20 1.59 -4.62
C GLY A 135 0.97 2.34 -5.18
N LEU A 136 0.97 2.63 -6.47
CA LEU A 136 -0.17 3.28 -7.12
C LEU A 136 -1.42 2.40 -7.15
N VAL A 137 -1.30 1.06 -7.24
CA VAL A 137 -2.45 0.15 -7.09
C VAL A 137 -3.05 0.28 -5.69
N SER A 138 -2.20 0.33 -4.65
CA SER A 138 -2.65 0.56 -3.26
C SER A 138 -3.37 1.90 -3.12
N ASP A 139 -2.83 2.99 -3.65
CA ASP A 139 -3.46 4.32 -3.61
C ASP A 139 -4.82 4.32 -4.33
N ILE A 140 -4.90 3.71 -5.51
CA ILE A 140 -6.16 3.60 -6.29
C ILE A 140 -7.18 2.74 -5.56
N ALA A 141 -6.77 1.61 -4.96
CA ALA A 141 -7.66 0.75 -4.20
C ALA A 141 -8.27 1.51 -3.01
N ARG A 142 -7.44 2.24 -2.25
CA ARG A 142 -7.87 3.06 -1.11
C ARG A 142 -8.78 4.22 -1.55
N ALA A 143 -8.45 4.88 -2.66
CA ALA A 143 -9.22 6.02 -3.17
C ALA A 143 -10.61 5.63 -3.70
N LEU A 144 -10.69 4.52 -4.45
CA LEU A 144 -11.92 4.12 -5.14
C LEU A 144 -12.81 3.18 -4.33
N ASN A 145 -12.30 2.58 -3.24
CA ASN A 145 -13.00 1.58 -2.45
C ASN A 145 -13.66 0.53 -3.37
N GLU A 146 -14.94 0.21 -3.19
CA GLU A 146 -15.66 -0.80 -3.97
C GLU A 146 -15.64 -0.54 -5.49
N LYS A 147 -15.48 0.71 -5.94
CA LYS A 147 -15.42 1.05 -7.37
C LYS A 147 -14.18 0.52 -8.08
N VAL A 148 -13.14 0.11 -7.34
CA VAL A 148 -11.94 -0.50 -7.93
C VAL A 148 -12.17 -1.93 -8.41
N GLN A 149 -13.26 -2.58 -7.96
CA GLN A 149 -13.52 -4.00 -8.20
C GLN A 149 -13.38 -4.46 -9.67
N PRO A 150 -13.84 -3.71 -10.70
CA PRO A 150 -13.68 -4.13 -12.10
C PRO A 150 -12.22 -4.29 -12.58
N TYR A 151 -11.27 -3.69 -11.86
CA TYR A 151 -9.85 -3.71 -12.19
C TYR A 151 -9.07 -4.76 -11.37
N CYS A 152 -9.65 -5.24 -10.27
CA CYS A 152 -8.98 -6.12 -9.31
C CYS A 152 -8.50 -7.45 -9.91
N ASP A 153 -9.27 -8.09 -10.80
CA ASP A 153 -8.83 -9.34 -11.43
C ASP A 153 -7.49 -9.14 -12.17
N THR A 154 -7.34 -8.01 -12.86
CA THR A 154 -6.11 -7.70 -13.59
C THR A 154 -4.98 -7.35 -12.63
N PHE A 155 -5.25 -6.54 -11.60
CA PHE A 155 -4.27 -6.22 -10.56
C PHE A 155 -3.76 -7.48 -9.86
N MET A 156 -4.65 -8.34 -9.37
CA MET A 156 -4.28 -9.56 -8.66
C MET A 156 -3.46 -10.51 -9.53
N ASN A 157 -3.85 -10.70 -10.80
CA ASN A 157 -3.09 -11.53 -11.73
C ASN A 157 -1.67 -10.98 -11.98
N LEU A 158 -1.53 -9.67 -12.19
CA LEU A 158 -0.22 -9.03 -12.41
C LEU A 158 0.64 -9.07 -11.14
N LEU A 159 0.07 -8.75 -9.98
CA LEU A 159 0.77 -8.79 -8.69
C LEU A 159 1.26 -10.20 -8.35
N LEU A 160 0.41 -11.23 -8.51
CA LEU A 160 0.79 -12.62 -8.27
C LEU A 160 1.89 -13.09 -9.25
N LYS A 161 1.79 -12.72 -10.53
CA LYS A 161 2.83 -13.01 -11.51
C LYS A 161 4.15 -12.34 -11.15
N THR A 162 4.11 -11.05 -10.79
CA THR A 162 5.29 -10.29 -10.39
C THR A 162 5.90 -10.89 -9.12
N LEU A 163 5.10 -11.28 -8.13
CA LEU A 163 5.58 -11.92 -6.90
C LEU A 163 6.39 -13.21 -7.16
N GLN A 164 5.99 -13.99 -8.17
CA GLN A 164 6.66 -15.26 -8.54
C GLN A 164 8.03 -15.04 -9.20
N THR A 165 8.20 -13.96 -9.96
CA THR A 165 9.39 -13.75 -10.80
C THR A 165 10.25 -12.56 -10.38
N SER A 166 9.78 -11.70 -9.47
CA SER A 166 10.48 -10.49 -9.04
C SER A 166 11.65 -10.77 -8.12
N THR A 167 12.50 -9.75 -7.98
CA THR A 167 13.47 -9.68 -6.89
C THR A 167 12.75 -9.65 -5.54
N ASN A 168 13.47 -10.02 -4.48
CA ASN A 168 12.95 -10.00 -3.12
C ASN A 168 12.44 -8.61 -2.70
N GLN A 169 13.00 -7.52 -3.24
CA GLN A 169 12.68 -6.15 -2.85
C GLN A 169 11.23 -5.73 -3.12
N LEU A 170 10.56 -6.30 -4.13
CA LEU A 170 9.17 -5.94 -4.45
C LEU A 170 8.14 -6.72 -3.63
N LYS A 171 8.54 -7.85 -3.02
CA LYS A 171 7.62 -8.76 -2.34
C LYS A 171 6.86 -8.08 -1.19
N PRO A 172 7.52 -7.32 -0.28
CA PRO A 172 6.80 -6.67 0.83
C PRO A 172 5.67 -5.75 0.34
N ALA A 173 5.96 -4.91 -0.66
CA ALA A 173 4.98 -3.99 -1.23
C ALA A 173 3.80 -4.72 -1.89
N ILE A 174 4.06 -5.80 -2.65
CA ILE A 174 3.00 -6.61 -3.25
C ILE A 174 2.08 -7.21 -2.18
N LEU A 175 2.66 -7.70 -1.08
CA LEU A 175 1.88 -8.29 0.01
C LEU A 175 1.01 -7.23 0.70
N GLU A 176 1.55 -6.05 0.99
CA GLU A 176 0.78 -4.91 1.51
C GLU A 176 -0.41 -4.59 0.60
N THR A 177 -0.17 -4.50 -0.71
CA THR A 177 -1.21 -4.21 -1.70
C THR A 177 -2.35 -5.24 -1.72
N PHE A 178 -2.10 -6.51 -1.39
CA PHE A 178 -3.18 -7.48 -1.22
C PHE A 178 -4.13 -7.10 -0.08
N GLY A 179 -3.60 -6.59 1.03
CA GLY A 179 -4.39 -6.09 2.15
C GLY A 179 -5.21 -4.85 1.79
N ASP A 180 -4.63 -3.94 1.02
CA ASP A 180 -5.35 -2.74 0.52
C ASP A 180 -6.48 -3.10 -0.43
N ILE A 181 -6.24 -4.02 -1.37
CA ILE A 181 -7.28 -4.51 -2.27
C ILE A 181 -8.39 -5.21 -1.48
N ALA A 182 -8.05 -6.04 -0.49
CA ALA A 182 -9.04 -6.70 0.36
C ALA A 182 -9.92 -5.66 1.07
N GLN A 183 -9.32 -4.62 1.66
CA GLN A 183 -10.06 -3.53 2.32
C GLN A 183 -10.98 -2.79 1.35
N ALA A 184 -10.52 -2.53 0.13
CA ALA A 184 -11.31 -1.81 -0.86
C ALA A 184 -12.54 -2.60 -1.34
N ILE A 185 -12.43 -3.92 -1.51
CA ILE A 185 -13.50 -4.74 -2.11
C ILE A 185 -14.25 -5.63 -1.11
N GLY A 186 -13.87 -5.61 0.17
CA GLY A 186 -14.51 -6.40 1.23
C GLY A 186 -14.51 -7.90 0.94
N THR A 187 -15.65 -8.55 1.15
CA THR A 187 -15.84 -10.00 0.94
C THR A 187 -15.74 -10.44 -0.52
N ASN A 188 -15.71 -9.51 -1.49
CA ASN A 188 -15.45 -9.89 -2.89
C ASN A 188 -14.03 -10.43 -3.07
N PHE A 189 -13.16 -10.20 -2.08
CA PHE A 189 -11.84 -10.80 -1.97
C PHE A 189 -11.86 -12.33 -1.77
N ASP A 190 -13.01 -12.95 -1.47
CA ASP A 190 -13.18 -14.42 -1.38
C ASP A 190 -12.56 -15.14 -2.60
N THR A 191 -12.67 -14.52 -3.79
CA THR A 191 -12.11 -15.00 -5.05
C THR A 191 -10.60 -15.25 -5.00
N TYR A 192 -9.87 -14.44 -4.23
CA TYR A 192 -8.41 -14.47 -4.15
C TYR A 192 -7.88 -15.05 -2.83
N LEU A 193 -8.73 -15.09 -1.79
CA LEU A 193 -8.33 -15.42 -0.42
C LEU A 193 -7.54 -16.73 -0.32
N ALA A 194 -7.98 -17.79 -1.00
CA ALA A 194 -7.30 -19.09 -0.92
C ALA A 194 -5.85 -19.02 -1.46
N VAL A 195 -5.65 -18.31 -2.57
CA VAL A 195 -4.33 -18.16 -3.20
C VAL A 195 -3.45 -17.23 -2.39
N VAL A 196 -3.98 -16.07 -1.99
CA VAL A 196 -3.26 -15.06 -1.21
C VAL A 196 -2.89 -15.61 0.17
N GLY A 197 -3.80 -16.32 0.84
CA GLY A 197 -3.54 -16.96 2.13
C GLY A 197 -2.39 -17.97 2.06
N GLN A 198 -2.33 -18.80 1.02
CA GLN A 198 -1.21 -19.72 0.79
C GLN A 198 0.11 -18.98 0.53
N VAL A 199 0.07 -17.91 -0.26
CA VAL A 199 1.24 -17.06 -0.53
C VAL A 199 1.78 -16.44 0.77
N LEU A 200 0.90 -15.88 1.62
CA LEU A 200 1.29 -15.28 2.90
C LEU A 200 1.87 -16.35 3.85
N GLN A 201 1.30 -17.55 3.89
CA GLN A 201 1.84 -18.68 4.66
C GLN A 201 3.26 -19.07 4.21
N GLN A 202 3.47 -19.19 2.89
CA GLN A 202 4.78 -19.52 2.34
C GLN A 202 5.81 -18.41 2.60
N ALA A 203 5.42 -17.14 2.47
CA ALA A 203 6.31 -16.02 2.77
C ALA A 203 6.68 -15.95 4.26
N SER A 204 5.77 -16.39 5.14
CA SER A 204 6.00 -16.43 6.59
C SER A 204 7.08 -17.43 7.03
N SER A 205 7.38 -18.45 6.22
CA SER A 205 8.41 -19.44 6.55
C SER A 205 9.84 -18.96 6.30
N VAL A 206 10.03 -17.74 5.79
CA VAL A 206 11.36 -17.16 5.60
C VAL A 206 11.93 -16.77 6.97
N THR A 207 12.92 -17.53 7.43
CA THR A 207 13.53 -17.38 8.76
C THR A 207 14.80 -16.53 8.73
N THR A 208 15.03 -15.79 9.80
CA THR A 208 16.33 -15.18 10.12
C THR A 208 17.28 -16.25 10.67
N SER A 209 18.58 -16.13 10.38
CA SER A 209 19.63 -16.86 11.10
C SER A 209 20.70 -15.87 11.58
N SER A 210 21.46 -16.24 12.61
CA SER A 210 22.47 -15.37 13.23
C SER A 210 23.61 -14.96 12.29
N ASP A 211 23.75 -15.68 11.17
CA ASP A 211 24.83 -15.48 10.20
C ASP A 211 24.38 -14.69 8.96
N LEU A 212 23.13 -14.18 8.95
CA LEU A 212 22.64 -13.41 7.82
C LEU A 212 23.27 -12.01 7.77
N PRO A 213 23.61 -11.54 6.55
CA PRO A 213 23.91 -10.13 6.31
C PRO A 213 22.78 -9.21 6.81
N TYR A 214 23.16 -8.02 7.30
CA TYR A 214 22.21 -7.06 7.90
C TYR A 214 21.09 -6.62 6.94
N ASP A 215 21.41 -6.45 5.66
CA ASP A 215 20.44 -6.14 4.59
C ASP A 215 19.39 -7.23 4.38
N MET A 216 19.76 -8.51 4.59
CA MET A 216 18.81 -9.62 4.55
C MET A 216 17.88 -9.60 5.77
N VAL A 217 18.37 -9.19 6.93
CA VAL A 217 17.54 -9.05 8.13
C VAL A 217 16.51 -7.92 7.94
N ASP A 218 16.93 -6.76 7.46
CA ASP A 218 16.03 -5.64 7.15
C ASP A 218 14.97 -6.02 6.11
N TYR A 219 15.36 -6.79 5.09
CA TYR A 219 14.42 -7.34 4.11
C TYR A 219 13.39 -8.27 4.78
N ILE A 220 13.81 -9.19 5.67
CA ILE A 220 12.88 -10.10 6.35
C ILE A 220 11.92 -9.33 7.26
N VAL A 221 12.40 -8.30 7.96
CA VAL A 221 11.55 -7.42 8.76
C VAL A 221 10.51 -6.73 7.88
N SER A 222 10.92 -6.16 6.73
CA SER A 222 10.00 -5.54 5.77
C SER A 222 9.00 -6.55 5.18
N LEU A 223 9.45 -7.76 4.83
CA LEU A 223 8.58 -8.82 4.33
C LEU A 223 7.50 -9.19 5.34
N ARG A 224 7.85 -9.29 6.63
CA ARG A 224 6.89 -9.60 7.69
C ARG A 224 5.95 -8.45 7.98
N GLU A 225 6.41 -7.21 7.85
CA GLU A 225 5.56 -6.03 7.94
C GLU A 225 4.49 -6.10 6.85
N GLY A 226 4.88 -6.33 5.59
CA GLY A 226 3.94 -6.53 4.48
C GLY A 226 2.99 -7.72 4.67
N ILE A 227 3.44 -8.84 5.25
CA ILE A 227 2.55 -9.97 5.60
C ILE A 227 1.53 -9.57 6.66
N MET A 228 1.95 -8.83 7.70
CA MET A 228 1.05 -8.37 8.76
C MET A 228 0.05 -7.34 8.24
N ASP A 229 0.47 -6.41 7.39
CA ASP A 229 -0.43 -5.43 6.76
C ASP A 229 -1.45 -6.13 5.84
N ALA A 230 -1.01 -7.14 5.08
CA ALA A 230 -1.90 -7.98 4.27
C ALA A 230 -2.99 -8.65 5.13
N TRP A 231 -2.58 -9.32 6.22
CA TRP A 231 -3.53 -9.99 7.12
C TRP A 231 -4.43 -9.00 7.85
N GLY A 232 -3.92 -7.84 8.26
CA GLY A 232 -4.73 -6.78 8.88
C GLY A 232 -5.82 -6.31 7.93
N GLY A 233 -5.48 -6.03 6.68
CA GLY A 233 -6.45 -5.65 5.66
C GLY A 233 -7.51 -6.73 5.40
N ILE A 234 -7.10 -7.99 5.26
CA ILE A 234 -8.02 -9.12 5.08
C ILE A 234 -8.93 -9.29 6.29
N LEU A 235 -8.39 -9.28 7.52
CA LEU A 235 -9.18 -9.45 8.75
C LEU A 235 -10.23 -8.34 8.89
N LEU A 236 -9.84 -7.09 8.64
CA LEU A 236 -10.74 -5.94 8.72
C LEU A 236 -11.89 -6.06 7.71
N SER A 237 -11.61 -6.58 6.52
CA SER A 237 -12.57 -6.74 5.43
C SER A 237 -13.65 -7.79 5.70
N TYR A 238 -13.32 -8.79 6.51
CA TYR A 238 -14.23 -9.92 6.82
C TYR A 238 -14.89 -9.75 8.19
N LYS A 239 -14.39 -8.85 9.03
CA LYS A 239 -14.92 -8.56 10.35
C LYS A 239 -16.42 -8.24 10.29
N GLY A 240 -17.21 -8.92 11.13
CA GLY A 240 -18.65 -8.72 11.20
C GLY A 240 -19.44 -9.29 10.01
N THR A 241 -18.78 -9.97 9.08
CA THR A 241 -19.42 -10.63 7.94
C THR A 241 -19.56 -12.14 8.17
N PRO A 242 -20.53 -12.81 7.54
CA PRO A 242 -20.63 -14.27 7.60
C PRO A 242 -19.42 -15.00 7.00
N SER A 243 -18.69 -14.37 6.07
CA SER A 243 -17.51 -14.95 5.43
C SER A 243 -16.30 -15.04 6.36
N ILE A 244 -16.34 -14.49 7.58
CA ILE A 244 -15.20 -14.54 8.53
C ILE A 244 -14.72 -15.98 8.80
N THR A 245 -15.61 -16.97 8.72
CA THR A 245 -15.26 -18.39 8.87
C THR A 245 -14.29 -18.89 7.81
N GLN A 246 -14.19 -18.23 6.65
CA GLN A 246 -13.22 -18.55 5.61
C GLN A 246 -11.78 -18.27 6.03
N LEU A 247 -11.56 -17.40 7.04
CA LEU A 247 -10.24 -17.11 7.58
C LEU A 247 -9.74 -18.20 8.56
N GLN A 248 -10.62 -19.06 9.04
CA GLN A 248 -10.31 -20.09 10.04
C GLN A 248 -9.08 -20.96 9.70
N PRO A 249 -8.88 -21.43 8.44
CA PRO A 249 -7.73 -22.25 8.07
C PRO A 249 -6.38 -21.53 8.20
N PHE A 250 -6.36 -20.20 8.25
CA PHE A 250 -5.13 -19.40 8.29
C PHE A 250 -4.76 -18.93 9.69
N ILE A 251 -5.69 -18.96 10.65
CA ILE A 251 -5.49 -18.41 12.01
C ILE A 251 -4.26 -18.98 12.70
N GLU A 252 -4.06 -20.30 12.64
CA GLU A 252 -2.89 -20.93 13.25
C GLU A 252 -1.58 -20.38 12.67
N SER A 253 -1.49 -20.27 11.35
CA SER A 253 -0.30 -19.74 10.67
C SER A 253 -0.02 -18.27 10.99
N ILE A 254 -1.07 -17.46 11.20
CA ILE A 254 -0.93 -16.06 11.60
C ILE A 254 -0.33 -15.99 13.01
N PHE A 255 -0.85 -16.79 13.96
CA PHE A 255 -0.28 -16.86 15.32
C PHE A 255 1.14 -17.42 15.35
N GLN A 256 1.46 -18.39 14.48
CA GLN A 256 2.82 -18.91 14.34
C GLN A 256 3.80 -17.79 13.92
N LEU A 257 3.45 -16.99 12.91
CA LEU A 257 4.30 -15.86 12.49
C LEU A 257 4.41 -14.79 13.60
N LEU A 258 3.31 -14.43 14.25
CA LEU A 258 3.34 -13.50 15.39
C LEU A 258 4.24 -14.02 16.52
N HIS A 259 4.25 -15.32 16.77
CA HIS A 259 5.13 -15.93 17.76
C HIS A 259 6.60 -15.83 17.34
N ILE A 260 6.93 -16.10 16.07
CA ILE A 260 8.29 -15.92 15.53
C ILE A 260 8.73 -14.47 15.70
N ILE A 261 7.89 -13.50 15.31
CA ILE A 261 8.16 -12.07 15.49
C ILE A 261 8.42 -11.78 16.98
N SER A 262 7.64 -12.35 17.89
CA SER A 262 7.81 -12.12 19.34
C SER A 262 9.17 -12.56 19.90
N GLN A 263 9.87 -13.46 19.21
CA GLN A 263 11.17 -14.01 19.65
C GLN A 263 12.36 -13.27 19.05
N GLU A 264 12.15 -12.39 18.06
CA GLU A 264 13.25 -11.73 17.35
C GLU A 264 13.80 -10.51 18.06
N SER A 265 15.13 -10.36 17.96
CA SER A 265 15.84 -9.20 18.50
C SER A 265 15.73 -7.97 17.59
N ASN A 266 15.69 -8.15 16.27
CA ASN A 266 15.58 -7.06 15.31
C ASN A 266 14.13 -6.91 14.82
N ARG A 267 13.45 -5.85 15.26
CA ARG A 267 12.05 -5.55 14.93
C ARG A 267 11.90 -4.06 14.64
N SER A 268 11.31 -3.71 13.49
CA SER A 268 10.95 -2.31 13.20
C SER A 268 9.76 -1.86 14.02
N GLU A 269 9.60 -0.55 14.23
CA GLU A 269 8.36 -0.02 14.82
C GLU A 269 7.14 -0.32 13.94
N GLY A 270 7.31 -0.26 12.62
CA GLY A 270 6.27 -0.57 11.64
C GLY A 270 5.72 -1.98 11.82
N LEU A 271 6.61 -2.98 11.77
CA LEU A 271 6.29 -4.37 12.04
C LEU A 271 5.57 -4.56 13.38
N MET A 272 6.02 -3.90 14.44
CA MET A 272 5.37 -4.03 15.74
C MET A 272 3.97 -3.41 15.75
N ARG A 273 3.76 -2.28 15.08
CA ARG A 273 2.44 -1.68 14.94
C ARG A 273 1.50 -2.60 14.16
N SER A 274 1.94 -3.15 13.03
CA SER A 274 1.14 -4.07 12.20
C SER A 274 0.83 -5.37 12.94
N ALA A 275 1.82 -5.94 13.65
CA ALA A 275 1.61 -7.13 14.48
C ALA A 275 0.61 -6.88 15.62
N MET A 276 0.66 -5.72 16.28
CA MET A 276 -0.35 -5.35 17.29
C MET A 276 -1.73 -5.21 16.65
N GLY A 277 -1.81 -4.53 15.50
CA GLY A 277 -3.04 -4.42 14.70
C GLY A 277 -3.67 -5.79 14.46
N VAL A 278 -2.93 -6.72 13.87
CA VAL A 278 -3.38 -8.08 13.57
C VAL A 278 -3.83 -8.84 14.84
N ILE A 279 -3.09 -8.76 15.95
CA ILE A 279 -3.49 -9.40 17.22
C ILE A 279 -4.85 -8.86 17.69
N GLY A 280 -5.04 -7.54 17.63
CA GLY A 280 -6.30 -6.93 18.02
C GLY A 280 -7.44 -7.24 17.05
N ASP A 281 -7.16 -7.23 15.75
CA ASP A 281 -8.13 -7.53 14.68
C ASP A 281 -8.60 -8.99 14.77
N LEU A 282 -7.70 -9.94 15.06
CA LEU A 282 -8.06 -11.34 15.33
C LEU A 282 -9.01 -11.45 16.52
N ALA A 283 -8.73 -10.73 17.61
CA ALA A 283 -9.57 -10.77 18.80
C ALA A 283 -10.95 -10.13 18.57
N ASP A 284 -11.02 -9.08 17.75
CA ASP A 284 -12.28 -8.37 17.48
C ASP A 284 -13.10 -9.03 16.35
N ALA A 285 -12.45 -9.67 15.39
CA ALA A 285 -13.10 -10.42 14.32
C ALA A 285 -13.74 -11.73 14.80
N PHE A 286 -13.18 -12.33 15.85
CA PHE A 286 -13.72 -13.51 16.53
C PHE A 286 -14.03 -13.15 17.99
N PRO A 287 -15.18 -12.53 18.31
CA PRO A 287 -15.39 -11.86 19.60
C PRO A 287 -15.88 -12.77 20.75
N ASN A 288 -16.28 -14.01 20.47
CA ASN A 288 -16.99 -14.89 21.41
C ASN A 288 -16.07 -15.88 22.14
N GLY A 289 -14.79 -15.59 22.30
CA GLY A 289 -13.87 -16.52 22.98
C GLY A 289 -13.28 -17.62 22.09
N GLU A 290 -13.56 -17.63 20.79
CA GLU A 290 -13.16 -18.69 19.84
C GLU A 290 -11.64 -18.88 19.80
N LEU A 291 -10.90 -17.79 19.95
CA LEU A 291 -9.44 -17.76 19.88
C LEU A 291 -8.76 -17.66 21.25
N ALA A 292 -9.50 -17.84 22.36
CA ALA A 292 -8.99 -17.62 23.70
C ALA A 292 -7.77 -18.49 24.04
N ALA A 293 -7.68 -19.69 23.47
CA ALA A 293 -6.53 -20.58 23.65
C ALA A 293 -5.22 -19.96 23.12
N TYR A 294 -5.27 -19.29 21.97
CA TYR A 294 -4.11 -18.58 21.42
C TYR A 294 -3.73 -17.38 22.29
N PHE A 295 -4.72 -16.57 22.69
CA PHE A 295 -4.50 -15.36 23.48
C PHE A 295 -4.01 -15.62 24.91
N ARG A 296 -4.23 -16.82 25.47
CA ARG A 296 -3.72 -17.23 26.79
C ARG A 296 -2.21 -17.51 26.82
N ASN A 297 -1.55 -17.61 25.67
CA ASN A 297 -0.11 -17.83 25.66
C ASN A 297 0.64 -16.61 26.22
N ASP A 298 1.61 -16.86 27.12
CA ASP A 298 2.34 -15.80 27.83
C ASP A 298 3.10 -14.85 26.90
N TRP A 299 3.55 -15.35 25.74
CA TRP A 299 4.27 -14.54 24.75
C TRP A 299 3.39 -13.41 24.20
N VAL A 300 2.07 -13.62 24.05
CA VAL A 300 1.15 -12.60 23.54
C VAL A 300 1.08 -11.44 24.51
N THR A 301 0.86 -11.74 25.80
CA THR A 301 0.80 -10.71 26.85
C THR A 301 2.14 -9.99 27.00
N SER A 302 3.25 -10.73 26.87
CA SER A 302 4.60 -10.18 26.96
C SER A 302 4.89 -9.23 25.80
N LEU A 303 4.56 -9.63 24.56
CA LEU A 303 4.74 -8.83 23.36
C LEU A 303 3.92 -7.53 23.43
N VAL A 304 2.62 -7.63 23.74
CA VAL A 304 1.75 -6.45 23.87
C VAL A 304 2.24 -5.50 24.96
N ARG A 305 2.71 -6.04 26.09
CA ARG A 305 3.28 -5.23 27.17
C ARG A 305 4.55 -4.54 26.73
N GLU A 306 5.47 -5.27 26.10
CA GLU A 306 6.74 -4.76 25.58
C GLU A 306 6.47 -3.57 24.65
N THR A 307 5.72 -3.78 23.56
CA THR A 307 5.40 -2.74 22.56
C THR A 307 4.80 -1.49 23.20
N ARG A 308 3.85 -1.66 24.13
CA ARG A 308 3.20 -0.54 24.83
C ARG A 308 4.14 0.25 25.76
N THR A 309 5.26 -0.34 26.18
CA THR A 309 6.19 0.28 27.14
C THR A 309 7.48 0.78 26.51
N THR A 310 7.74 0.45 25.24
CA THR A 310 8.88 0.94 24.47
C THR A 310 8.75 2.45 24.24
N ARG A 311 9.63 3.24 24.87
CA ARG A 311 9.55 4.71 24.85
C ARG A 311 9.90 5.33 23.50
N GLN A 312 10.62 4.60 22.66
CA GLN A 312 11.06 5.08 21.35
C GLN A 312 9.94 5.05 20.30
N TYR A 313 8.87 4.28 20.52
CA TYR A 313 7.79 4.18 19.56
C TYR A 313 6.88 5.41 19.59
N SER A 314 6.33 5.74 18.43
CA SER A 314 5.34 6.79 18.25
C SER A 314 4.06 6.53 19.04
N GLU A 315 3.32 7.60 19.32
CA GLU A 315 2.04 7.52 20.03
C GLU A 315 1.06 6.58 19.33
N ARG A 316 0.98 6.63 17.99
CA ARG A 316 0.14 5.73 17.18
C ARG A 316 0.42 4.26 17.51
N THR A 317 1.69 3.86 17.54
CA THR A 317 2.07 2.47 17.84
C THR A 317 1.70 2.09 19.29
N ILE A 318 1.90 3.00 20.25
CA ILE A 318 1.54 2.77 21.66
C ILE A 318 0.02 2.66 21.83
N GLU A 319 -0.76 3.47 21.13
CA GLU A 319 -2.22 3.42 21.13
C GLU A 319 -2.75 2.11 20.54
N THR A 320 -2.21 1.67 19.40
CA THR A 320 -2.53 0.35 18.83
C THR A 320 -2.26 -0.76 19.83
N ALA A 321 -1.12 -0.73 20.54
CA ALA A 321 -0.80 -1.72 21.58
C ALA A 321 -1.74 -1.64 22.80
N ARG A 322 -2.21 -0.44 23.18
CA ARG A 322 -3.20 -0.27 24.25
C ARG A 322 -4.55 -0.88 23.87
N TRP A 323 -5.04 -0.56 22.68
CA TRP A 323 -6.27 -1.14 22.13
C TRP A 323 -6.16 -2.67 22.02
N THR A 324 -5.05 -3.18 21.49
CA THR A 324 -4.77 -4.62 21.38
C THR A 324 -4.88 -5.31 22.74
N ARG A 325 -4.31 -4.72 23.80
CA ARG A 325 -4.41 -5.26 25.17
C ARG A 325 -5.86 -5.40 25.65
N GLU A 326 -6.73 -4.46 25.30
CA GLU A 326 -8.14 -4.52 25.67
C GLU A 326 -8.86 -5.65 24.94
N GLN A 327 -8.58 -5.84 23.65
CA GLN A 327 -9.14 -6.94 22.87
C GLN A 327 -8.68 -8.31 23.39
N VAL A 328 -7.39 -8.47 23.67
CA VAL A 328 -6.81 -9.70 24.26
C VAL A 328 -7.52 -10.05 25.57
N LYS A 329 -7.70 -9.07 26.47
CA LYS A 329 -8.41 -9.29 27.75
C LYS A 329 -9.85 -9.72 27.55
N ARG A 330 -10.57 -9.05 26.64
CA ARG A 330 -11.96 -9.38 26.30
C ARG A 330 -12.06 -10.83 25.83
N GLN A 331 -11.18 -11.25 24.93
CA GLN A 331 -11.13 -12.60 24.39
C GLN A 331 -10.91 -13.67 25.48
N ILE A 332 -9.88 -13.48 26.33
CA ILE A 332 -9.57 -14.42 27.42
C ILE A 332 -10.73 -14.56 28.41
N ASN A 333 -11.40 -13.44 28.75
CA ASN A 333 -12.52 -13.43 29.69
C ASN A 333 -13.76 -14.12 29.11
N MET A 334 -14.07 -13.90 27.82
CA MET A 334 -15.20 -14.58 27.16
C MET A 334 -14.97 -16.09 27.07
N GLY A 335 -13.75 -16.53 26.73
CA GLY A 335 -13.39 -17.95 26.71
C GLY A 335 -13.34 -18.60 28.10
N ALA A 336 -13.35 -17.84 29.19
CA ALA A 336 -13.47 -18.38 30.55
C ALA A 336 -14.93 -18.61 30.98
N GLY A 337 -15.90 -17.96 30.31
CA GLY A 337 -17.33 -18.18 30.54
C GLY A 337 -17.94 -19.32 29.71
N MET A 338 -17.18 -19.87 28.75
CA MET A 338 -17.61 -20.98 27.87
C MET A 338 -17.02 -22.35 28.24
N ALA A 339 -16.03 -22.39 29.14
CA ALA A 339 -15.35 -23.61 29.59
C ALA A 339 -15.90 -24.10 30.92
#